data_AF-A0AAV2QLM6-F1
#
_entry.id   AF-A0AAV2QLM6-F1
#
_cell.length_a   1.000
_cell.length_b   1.000
_cell.length_c   1.000
_cell.angle_alpha   90.00
_cell.angle_beta   90.00
_cell.angle_gamma   90.00
#
_symmetry.space_group_name_H-M   'P 1'
#
loop_
_entity.id
_entity.type
_entity.pdbx_description
1 polymer ?
#
loop_
_entity_poly.entity_id
_entity_poly.type
_entity_poly.pdbx_seq_one_letter_code
_entity_poly.pdbx_strand_id
1 'polypeptide(L)'
;METAYYLFIVSDKDSVKLVNICVYVHTDDKIICEFGKYQGAYLLYNVNKDSTRKSSKMCILPKKLINCASVISVHMRMCTEENNIVSVHDLTVFNLPLLSTMSQTRGATTFDLDIRRHISLTGEVVVTVRLVVAVRRKLQLYYWKSRQFHKLCEEITLPDVPKCLTWCGEAIAVASRSEYWLIKLTGEQKELFPTGKSQEALIIRLEGEDGQMALAHNKDTIFIDPEGNATCNTTLKWPEQPIAMAYDKPYIIAILPKNIEIRTPDPQMMVQNLTVDKPTLLAVGRNSKGRNQVYVASTSYVWCLHVLPINQQIPQLLGEKQFALALKLVEVWEEEEDAKLQMQRHIQHLQATYLFCNRNYQEAMKLFFELETELPSVIGMYPDMVPEEYRMRLQYPYPLPSLTGTQLEEALQALIHFLLEV
;
A
#
# COMPACT_ATOMS: atom_id res chain seq x y z
N MET A 1 -4.82 18.34 10.73
CA MET A 1 -5.50 17.28 11.51
C MET A 1 -4.95 15.95 11.04
N GLU A 2 -4.78 15.01 11.96
CA GLU A 2 -4.34 13.65 11.64
C GLU A 2 -5.58 12.85 11.24
N THR A 3 -5.64 12.41 9.99
CA THR A 3 -6.81 11.74 9.41
C THR A 3 -6.56 10.25 9.20
N ALA A 4 -5.38 9.88 8.67
CA ALA A 4 -5.03 8.48 8.43
C ALA A 4 -3.80 8.03 9.23
N TYR A 5 -2.80 8.90 9.37
CA TYR A 5 -1.55 8.59 10.07
C TYR A 5 -1.14 9.71 11.02
N TYR A 6 -0.42 9.33 12.08
CA TYR A 6 0.37 10.25 12.89
C TYR A 6 1.84 9.88 12.87
N LEU A 7 2.70 10.87 13.08
CA LEU A 7 4.12 10.77 12.82
C LEU A 7 4.89 10.57 14.13
N PHE A 8 5.66 9.49 14.22
CA PHE A 8 6.45 9.17 15.40
C PHE A 8 7.95 9.14 15.05
N ILE A 9 8.78 9.87 15.81
CA ILE A 9 10.23 9.89 15.59
C ILE A 9 10.83 8.59 16.15
N VAL A 10 11.40 7.76 15.27
CA VAL A 10 12.09 6.51 15.62
C VAL A 10 13.57 6.77 15.95
N SER A 11 14.25 7.64 15.23
CA SER A 11 15.64 8.04 15.52
C SER A 11 15.81 9.53 15.24
N ASP A 12 16.59 10.21 16.09
CA ASP A 12 16.93 11.63 15.97
C ASP A 12 18.46 11.78 15.98
N LYS A 13 18.99 12.52 15.00
CA LYS A 13 20.40 12.92 14.90
C LYS A 13 21.38 11.77 14.99
N ASP A 14 21.21 10.79 14.12
CA ASP A 14 22.32 9.90 13.82
C ASP A 14 23.43 10.74 13.16
N SER A 15 24.66 10.67 13.68
CA SER A 15 25.83 11.41 13.18
C SER A 15 26.29 10.97 11.77
N VAL A 16 25.48 10.17 11.07
CA VAL A 16 25.83 9.45 9.86
C VAL A 16 24.69 9.50 8.86
N LYS A 17 25.01 9.83 7.61
CA LYS A 17 24.07 9.92 6.49
C LYS A 17 23.45 8.56 6.14
N LEU A 18 22.12 8.50 6.19
CA LEU A 18 21.32 7.36 5.73
C LEU A 18 21.31 7.25 4.20
N VAL A 19 21.51 6.04 3.67
CA VAL A 19 21.55 5.77 2.22
C VAL A 19 20.46 4.80 1.77
N ASN A 20 20.04 3.88 2.65
CA ASN A 20 18.99 2.92 2.35
C ASN A 20 18.22 2.58 3.63
N ILE A 21 16.94 2.22 3.48
CA ILE A 21 16.07 1.72 4.54
C ILE A 21 15.45 0.40 4.09
N CYS A 22 15.57 -0.63 4.91
CA CYS A 22 14.87 -1.89 4.72
C CYS A 22 14.16 -2.26 6.02
N VAL A 23 12.91 -2.69 5.91
CA VAL A 23 12.08 -2.98 7.07
C VAL A 23 11.64 -4.43 6.96
N TYR A 24 11.84 -5.20 8.03
CA TYR A 24 11.37 -6.57 8.09
C TYR A 24 10.86 -6.92 9.48
N VAL A 25 9.98 -7.91 9.54
CA VAL A 25 9.33 -8.31 10.78
C VAL A 25 9.94 -9.59 11.28
N HIS A 26 10.48 -9.53 12.49
CA HIS A 26 11.12 -10.66 13.14
C HIS A 26 10.13 -11.50 13.94
N THR A 27 9.26 -10.85 14.70
CA THR A 27 8.16 -11.45 15.49
C THR A 27 7.00 -10.45 15.58
N ASP A 28 5.84 -10.85 16.12
CA ASP A 28 4.63 -10.02 16.29
C ASP A 28 4.90 -8.59 16.77
N ASP A 29 5.90 -8.43 17.64
CA ASP A 29 6.23 -7.19 18.32
C ASP A 29 7.63 -6.64 18.00
N LYS A 30 8.32 -7.20 16.98
CA LYS A 30 9.69 -6.76 16.63
C LYS A 30 9.80 -6.51 15.15
N ILE A 31 9.88 -5.23 14.80
CA ILE A 31 10.33 -4.81 13.48
C ILE A 31 11.81 -4.48 13.55
N ILE A 32 12.57 -5.04 12.63
CA ILE A 32 13.96 -4.69 12.44
C ILE A 32 14.06 -3.78 11.22
N CYS A 33 14.43 -2.54 11.48
CA CYS A 33 14.74 -1.57 10.44
C CYS A 33 16.24 -1.52 10.27
N GLU A 34 16.69 -1.77 9.05
CA GLU A 34 18.07 -1.67 8.66
C GLU A 34 18.32 -0.35 7.93
N PHE A 35 19.34 0.37 8.40
CA PHE A 35 19.74 1.65 7.83
C PHE A 35 21.17 1.58 7.33
N GLY A 36 21.35 1.74 6.02
CA GLY A 36 22.67 1.70 5.38
C GLY A 36 23.49 2.95 5.63
N LYS A 37 24.69 2.81 6.20
CA LYS A 37 25.68 3.89 6.37
C LYS A 37 26.66 3.94 5.19
N TYR A 38 27.17 5.14 4.89
CA TYR A 38 28.19 5.44 3.85
C TYR A 38 29.55 4.71 4.01
N GLN A 39 29.68 3.70 4.88
CA GLN A 39 30.93 2.98 5.16
C GLN A 39 30.75 1.46 5.32
N GLY A 40 29.60 0.90 4.93
CA GLY A 40 29.32 -0.55 5.06
C GLY A 40 28.88 -0.99 6.46
N ALA A 41 28.45 -0.04 7.30
CA ALA A 41 27.85 -0.33 8.61
C ALA A 41 26.32 -0.20 8.55
N TYR A 42 25.66 -0.95 9.43
CA TYR A 42 24.21 -0.95 9.55
C TYR A 42 23.77 -0.62 10.95
N LEU A 43 22.64 0.08 11.04
CA LEU A 43 21.91 0.20 12.29
C LEU A 43 20.69 -0.69 12.18
N LEU A 44 20.57 -1.62 13.12
CA LEU A 44 19.39 -2.42 13.33
C LEU A 44 18.62 -1.78 14.47
N TYR A 45 17.44 -1.24 14.15
CA TYR A 45 16.51 -0.75 15.17
C TYR A 45 15.48 -1.82 15.42
N ASN A 46 15.34 -2.23 16.68
CA ASN A 46 14.18 -2.98 17.10
C ASN A 46 13.12 -1.98 17.57
N VAL A 47 12.03 -1.88 16.80
CA VAL A 47 10.88 -1.04 17.13
C VAL A 47 9.78 -1.94 17.66
N ASN A 48 9.42 -1.76 18.93
CA ASN A 48 8.33 -2.48 19.57
C ASN A 48 7.09 -1.57 19.67
N LYS A 49 5.91 -2.13 19.41
CA LYS A 49 4.61 -1.42 19.30
C LYS A 49 4.29 -0.56 20.52
N ASP A 50 4.56 -1.08 21.72
CA ASP A 50 4.03 -0.50 22.96
C ASP A 50 5.07 0.25 23.79
N SER A 51 6.35 0.17 23.41
CA SER A 51 7.41 0.78 24.20
C SER A 51 8.05 1.95 23.48
N THR A 52 7.97 3.12 24.09
CA THR A 52 8.84 4.28 23.84
C THR A 52 10.35 3.95 23.94
N ARG A 53 10.68 2.76 24.44
CA ARG A 53 12.05 2.23 24.54
C ARG A 53 12.52 1.67 23.20
N LYS A 54 13.39 2.45 22.58
CA LYS A 54 14.18 2.06 21.41
C LYS A 54 15.39 1.27 21.86
N SER A 55 15.63 0.10 21.27
CA SER A 55 16.96 -0.52 21.32
C SER A 55 17.56 -0.48 19.93
N SER A 56 18.53 0.42 19.73
CA SER A 56 19.37 0.42 18.54
C SER A 56 20.60 -0.45 18.79
N LYS A 57 20.93 -1.30 17.82
CA LYS A 57 22.18 -2.06 17.80
C LYS A 57 22.90 -1.73 16.50
N MET A 58 24.15 -1.28 16.63
CA MET A 58 25.01 -1.01 15.48
C MET A 58 25.79 -2.28 15.14
N CYS A 59 25.56 -2.81 13.94
CA CYS A 59 26.34 -3.92 13.40
C CYS A 59 27.25 -3.36 12.30
N ILE A 60 28.56 -3.49 12.48
CA ILE A 60 29.55 -3.07 11.50
C ILE A 60 29.95 -4.32 10.72
N LEU A 61 29.61 -4.38 9.44
CA LEU A 61 30.13 -5.43 8.57
C LEU A 61 31.52 -5.01 8.05
N PRO A 62 32.46 -5.96 7.95
CA PRO A 62 33.78 -5.66 7.40
C PRO A 62 33.69 -5.44 5.88
N LYS A 63 33.75 -4.15 5.49
CA LYS A 63 34.01 -3.57 4.14
C LYS A 63 32.91 -3.64 3.05
N LYS A 64 32.60 -2.40 2.60
CA LYS A 64 32.23 -1.84 1.27
C LYS A 64 30.90 -2.21 0.56
N LEU A 65 30.07 -1.15 0.50
CA LEU A 65 29.02 -0.74 -0.44
C LEU A 65 27.94 -1.76 -0.80
N ILE A 66 26.76 -1.53 -0.23
CA ILE A 66 25.54 -2.29 -0.48
C ILE A 66 24.52 -1.34 -1.11
N ASN A 67 24.08 -1.68 -2.33
CA ASN A 67 23.13 -0.88 -3.10
C ASN A 67 21.69 -1.34 -2.89
N CYS A 68 21.46 -2.62 -2.60
CA CYS A 68 20.13 -3.18 -2.36
C CYS A 68 20.20 -4.26 -1.26
N ALA A 69 19.22 -4.28 -0.36
CA ALA A 69 19.03 -5.35 0.60
C ALA A 69 17.56 -5.82 0.55
N SER A 70 17.35 -7.13 0.59
CA SER A 70 16.01 -7.71 0.74
C SER A 70 16.09 -8.94 1.62
N VAL A 71 14.96 -9.37 2.19
CA VAL A 71 14.92 -10.38 3.27
C VAL A 71 14.11 -11.57 2.79
N ILE A 72 14.71 -12.77 2.86
CA ILE A 72 14.15 -14.07 2.43
C ILE A 72 13.16 -14.60 3.46
N SER A 73 13.48 -14.41 4.74
CA SER A 73 12.68 -14.85 5.87
C SER A 73 13.13 -14.10 7.12
N VAL A 74 12.36 -14.20 8.20
CA VAL A 74 12.68 -13.75 9.57
C VAL A 74 14.15 -13.99 9.99
N HIS A 75 14.80 -14.98 9.38
CA HIS A 75 16.14 -15.47 9.71
C HIS A 75 17.20 -15.20 8.64
N MET A 76 16.86 -14.76 7.42
CA MET A 76 17.83 -14.66 6.33
C MET A 76 17.69 -13.39 5.51
N ARG A 77 18.81 -12.70 5.33
CA ARG A 77 18.96 -11.47 4.56
C ARG A 77 19.72 -11.73 3.28
N MET A 78 19.46 -10.93 2.26
CA MET A 78 20.36 -10.74 1.12
C MET A 78 20.86 -9.31 1.01
N CYS A 79 22.11 -9.19 0.59
CA CYS A 79 22.73 -7.92 0.23
C CYS A 79 23.68 -8.11 -0.94
N THR A 80 24.00 -7.02 -1.62
CA THR A 80 25.10 -7.00 -2.60
C THR A 80 26.40 -6.60 -1.90
N GLU A 81 27.40 -7.48 -1.87
CA GLU A 81 28.74 -7.20 -1.32
C GLU A 81 29.74 -6.75 -2.41
N GLU A 82 31.04 -6.71 -2.08
CA GLU A 82 32.14 -6.38 -3.00
C GLU A 82 31.94 -7.00 -4.41
N ASN A 83 31.96 -6.15 -5.44
CA ASN A 83 31.66 -6.48 -6.85
C ASN A 83 30.17 -6.72 -7.19
N ASN A 84 29.25 -6.24 -6.35
CA ASN A 84 27.81 -6.38 -6.49
C ASN A 84 27.38 -7.85 -6.64
N ILE A 85 27.86 -8.71 -5.75
CA ILE A 85 27.47 -10.12 -5.71
C ILE A 85 26.40 -10.28 -4.63
N VAL A 86 25.30 -10.99 -4.94
CA VAL A 86 24.26 -11.30 -3.96
C VAL A 86 24.79 -12.33 -2.96
N SER A 87 24.83 -11.95 -1.70
CA SER A 87 25.18 -12.80 -0.56
C SER A 87 23.96 -12.99 0.33
N VAL A 88 23.87 -14.14 1.01
CA VAL A 88 22.83 -14.48 1.98
C VAL A 88 23.45 -14.51 3.36
N HIS A 89 22.86 -13.80 4.32
CA HIS A 89 23.33 -13.70 5.70
C HIS A 89 22.26 -14.16 6.68
N ASP A 90 22.68 -14.71 7.81
CA ASP A 90 21.79 -15.08 8.90
C ASP A 90 21.45 -13.87 9.78
N LEU A 91 20.17 -13.49 9.84
CA LEU A 91 19.70 -12.36 10.64
C LEU A 91 19.59 -12.67 12.14
N THR A 92 19.65 -13.94 12.53
CA THR A 92 19.46 -14.35 13.94
C THR A 92 20.70 -14.14 14.79
N VAL A 93 21.88 -14.06 14.15
CA VAL A 93 23.17 -13.99 14.84
C VAL A 93 23.74 -12.57 14.78
N PHE A 94 24.27 -12.09 15.91
CA PHE A 94 24.68 -10.70 16.16
C PHE A 94 25.73 -10.09 15.19
N ASN A 95 26.35 -10.91 14.31
CA ASN A 95 27.32 -10.47 13.30
C ASN A 95 26.90 -10.75 11.86
N LEU A 96 25.64 -11.16 11.63
CA LEU A 96 25.11 -11.47 10.31
C LEU A 96 26.03 -12.41 9.50
N PRO A 97 26.34 -13.62 9.99
CA PRO A 97 27.29 -14.50 9.33
C PRO A 97 26.81 -14.85 7.92
N LEU A 98 27.78 -14.89 7.00
CA LEU A 98 27.55 -15.27 5.62
C LEU A 98 27.14 -16.75 5.55
N LEU A 99 25.96 -17.02 5.00
CA LEU A 99 25.44 -18.36 4.75
C LEU A 99 25.82 -18.87 3.36
N SER A 100 25.67 -18.02 2.34
CA SER A 100 25.98 -18.40 0.95
C SER A 100 26.26 -17.16 0.09
N THR A 101 27.07 -17.34 -0.95
CA THR A 101 27.38 -16.29 -1.94
C THR A 101 27.05 -16.79 -3.33
N MET A 102 26.33 -15.99 -4.11
CA MET A 102 25.91 -16.34 -5.46
C MET A 102 26.87 -15.74 -6.49
N SER A 103 28.05 -16.34 -6.67
CA SER A 103 29.12 -15.79 -7.53
C SER A 103 28.68 -15.50 -8.97
N GLN A 104 27.69 -16.23 -9.51
CA GLN A 104 27.11 -15.98 -10.84
C GLN A 104 26.35 -14.64 -10.97
N THR A 105 26.02 -13.99 -9.85
CA THR A 105 25.31 -12.70 -9.81
C THR A 105 26.26 -11.49 -9.85
N ARG A 106 27.55 -11.69 -10.11
CA ARG A 106 28.55 -10.61 -10.12
C ARG A 106 28.15 -9.48 -11.07
N GLY A 107 28.13 -8.25 -10.53
CA GLY A 107 27.68 -7.08 -11.26
C GLY A 107 26.16 -6.90 -11.23
N ALA A 108 25.48 -7.44 -10.21
CA ALA A 108 24.07 -7.18 -9.99
C ALA A 108 23.79 -5.68 -9.86
N THR A 109 22.71 -5.20 -10.47
CA THR A 109 22.25 -3.82 -10.34
C THR A 109 21.13 -3.70 -9.32
N THR A 110 20.19 -4.65 -9.35
CA THR A 110 19.04 -4.73 -8.45
C THR A 110 18.53 -6.17 -8.36
N PHE A 111 17.77 -6.49 -7.33
CA PHE A 111 17.17 -7.80 -7.13
C PHE A 111 15.88 -7.67 -6.31
N ASP A 112 14.97 -8.63 -6.48
CA ASP A 112 13.72 -8.69 -5.72
C ASP A 112 13.34 -10.13 -5.37
N LEU A 113 12.55 -10.27 -4.32
CA LEU A 113 12.10 -11.52 -3.75
C LEU A 113 10.58 -11.68 -3.84
N ASP A 114 10.15 -12.88 -4.19
CA ASP A 114 8.76 -13.28 -4.04
C ASP A 114 8.68 -14.42 -3.03
N ILE A 115 8.06 -14.14 -1.88
CA ILE A 115 7.86 -15.09 -0.78
C ILE A 115 6.39 -15.47 -0.77
N ARG A 116 6.10 -16.73 -1.11
CA ARG A 116 4.74 -17.28 -1.11
C ARG A 116 4.59 -18.32 -0.02
N ARG A 117 3.50 -18.22 0.73
CA ARG A 117 3.08 -19.21 1.73
C ARG A 117 1.89 -19.97 1.17
N HIS A 118 1.96 -21.28 1.09
CA HIS A 118 0.85 -22.12 0.64
C HIS A 118 0.68 -23.30 1.59
N ILE A 119 -0.57 -23.75 1.74
CA ILE A 119 -0.88 -24.96 2.50
C ILE A 119 -0.71 -26.13 1.55
N SER A 120 0.16 -27.07 1.90
CA SER A 120 0.37 -28.29 1.13
C SER A 120 -0.86 -29.19 1.19
N LEU A 121 -0.89 -30.22 0.32
CA LEU A 121 -1.90 -31.28 0.38
C LEU A 121 -1.92 -32.03 1.73
N THR A 122 -0.84 -31.96 2.51
CA THR A 122 -0.72 -32.54 3.85
C THR A 122 -1.20 -31.61 4.97
N GLY A 123 -1.63 -30.38 4.64
CA GLY A 123 -2.03 -29.36 5.61
C GLY A 123 -0.87 -28.56 6.20
N GLU A 124 0.36 -28.79 5.76
CA GLU A 124 1.55 -28.09 6.24
C GLU A 124 1.74 -26.76 5.50
N VAL A 125 2.11 -25.70 6.22
CA VAL A 125 2.43 -24.41 5.59
C VAL A 125 3.84 -24.48 5.00
N VAL A 126 3.92 -24.49 3.67
CA VAL A 126 5.17 -24.47 2.92
C VAL A 126 5.46 -23.05 2.45
N VAL A 127 6.70 -22.61 2.68
CA VAL A 127 7.19 -21.30 2.22
C VAL A 127 8.09 -21.51 1.01
N THR A 128 7.70 -20.94 -0.13
CA THR A 128 8.50 -20.90 -1.35
C THR A 128 9.05 -19.50 -1.56
N VAL A 129 10.34 -19.43 -1.88
CA VAL A 129 11.01 -18.16 -2.16
C VAL A 129 11.59 -18.21 -3.56
N ARG A 130 11.27 -17.19 -4.36
CA ARG A 130 11.85 -16.95 -5.68
C ARG A 130 12.64 -15.65 -5.63
N LEU A 131 13.76 -15.62 -6.33
CA LEU A 131 14.67 -14.49 -6.42
C LEU A 131 14.85 -14.14 -7.89
N VAL A 132 14.72 -12.86 -8.21
CA VAL A 132 15.16 -12.32 -9.50
C VAL A 132 16.33 -11.39 -9.24
N VAL A 133 17.39 -11.52 -10.04
CA VAL A 133 18.57 -10.66 -10.00
C VAL A 133 18.79 -10.07 -11.38
N ALA A 134 18.84 -8.75 -11.48
CA ALA A 134 19.28 -8.07 -12.68
C ALA A 134 20.80 -7.96 -12.70
N VAL A 135 21.43 -8.54 -13.71
CA VAL A 135 22.87 -8.46 -13.95
C VAL A 135 23.07 -7.86 -15.34
N ARG A 136 23.53 -6.60 -15.40
CA ARG A 136 23.63 -5.84 -16.65
C ARG A 136 22.27 -5.80 -17.38
N ARG A 137 22.18 -6.38 -18.58
CA ARG A 137 20.96 -6.47 -19.40
C ARG A 137 20.32 -7.87 -19.33
N LYS A 138 20.44 -8.56 -18.21
CA LYS A 138 19.93 -9.91 -18.05
C LYS A 138 19.20 -10.08 -16.73
N LEU A 139 18.12 -10.86 -16.74
CA LEU A 139 17.48 -11.36 -15.54
C LEU A 139 17.94 -12.79 -15.29
N GLN A 140 18.46 -13.03 -14.09
CA GLN A 140 18.76 -14.34 -13.56
C GLN A 140 17.73 -14.68 -12.49
N LEU A 141 17.04 -15.81 -12.64
CA LEU A 141 15.96 -16.21 -11.75
C LEU A 141 16.36 -17.46 -10.97
N TYR A 142 16.04 -17.47 -9.69
CA TYR A 142 16.40 -18.53 -8.77
C TYR A 142 15.23 -18.89 -7.84
N TYR A 143 15.26 -20.10 -7.28
CA TYR A 143 14.39 -20.51 -6.18
C TYR A 143 15.21 -21.02 -5.00
N TRP A 144 14.71 -20.80 -3.79
CA TRP A 144 15.35 -21.25 -2.57
C TRP A 144 14.97 -22.69 -2.25
N LYS A 145 15.96 -23.57 -2.09
CA LYS A 145 15.77 -24.95 -1.61
C LYS A 145 17.03 -25.42 -0.89
N SER A 146 16.86 -26.19 0.18
CA SER A 146 17.99 -26.80 0.91
C SER A 146 19.10 -25.80 1.31
N ARG A 147 18.71 -24.60 1.75
CA ARG A 147 19.61 -23.49 2.13
C ARG A 147 20.47 -22.91 1.00
N GLN A 148 20.09 -23.13 -0.26
CA GLN A 148 20.80 -22.59 -1.43
C GLN A 148 19.82 -22.10 -2.49
N PHE A 149 20.30 -21.20 -3.36
CA PHE A 149 19.57 -20.77 -4.53
C PHE A 149 19.91 -21.63 -5.73
N HIS A 150 18.88 -22.22 -6.32
CA HIS A 150 18.98 -23.00 -7.55
C HIS A 150 18.36 -22.20 -8.70
N LYS A 151 18.91 -22.36 -9.91
CA LYS A 151 18.41 -21.68 -11.10
C LYS A 151 16.96 -22.09 -11.39
N LEU A 152 16.07 -21.11 -11.55
CA LEU A 152 14.64 -21.32 -11.83
C LEU A 152 14.38 -21.48 -13.33
N CYS A 153 14.98 -20.63 -14.16
CA CYS A 153 14.89 -20.69 -15.62
C CYS A 153 16.14 -20.10 -16.28
N GLU A 154 16.23 -20.21 -17.61
CA GLU A 154 17.31 -19.62 -18.40
C GLU A 154 17.34 -18.09 -18.30
N GLU A 155 18.53 -17.50 -18.50
CA GLU A 155 18.71 -16.05 -18.39
C GLU A 155 17.88 -15.32 -19.45
N ILE A 156 17.07 -14.35 -19.03
CA ILE A 156 16.25 -13.54 -19.94
C ILE A 156 17.02 -12.27 -20.31
N THR A 157 17.25 -12.04 -21.60
CA THR A 157 17.97 -10.85 -22.09
C THR A 157 17.02 -9.67 -22.23
N LEU A 158 17.45 -8.49 -21.80
CA LEU A 158 16.67 -7.26 -21.77
C LEU A 158 17.15 -6.22 -22.79
N PRO A 159 16.26 -5.31 -23.22
CA PRO A 159 16.61 -4.22 -24.12
C PRO A 159 17.60 -3.23 -23.50
N ASP A 160 17.48 -2.96 -22.19
CA ASP A 160 18.36 -2.05 -21.45
C ASP A 160 18.64 -2.57 -20.03
N VAL A 161 19.55 -1.90 -19.31
CA VAL A 161 19.92 -2.23 -17.93
C VAL A 161 18.80 -1.84 -16.96
N PRO A 162 18.26 -2.79 -16.17
CA PRO A 162 17.26 -2.49 -15.15
C PRO A 162 17.78 -1.54 -14.09
N LYS A 163 17.00 -0.50 -13.80
CA LYS A 163 17.18 0.38 -12.64
C LYS A 163 16.40 -0.11 -11.43
N CYS A 164 15.15 -0.51 -11.66
CA CYS A 164 14.24 -1.05 -10.65
C CYS A 164 13.53 -2.26 -11.25
N LEU A 165 13.18 -3.22 -10.40
CA LEU A 165 12.33 -4.35 -10.79
C LEU A 165 11.53 -4.82 -9.58
N THR A 166 10.41 -5.50 -9.83
CA THR A 166 9.70 -6.24 -8.79
C THR A 166 8.89 -7.41 -9.37
N TRP A 167 8.59 -8.38 -8.53
CA TRP A 167 7.72 -9.50 -8.86
C TRP A 167 6.25 -9.10 -8.99
N CYS A 168 5.62 -9.63 -10.03
CA CYS A 168 4.22 -9.42 -10.40
C CYS A 168 3.58 -10.76 -10.75
N GLY A 169 3.16 -11.55 -9.74
CA GLY A 169 2.64 -12.88 -9.98
C GLY A 169 3.66 -13.80 -10.68
N GLU A 170 3.39 -14.18 -11.92
CA GLU A 170 4.28 -14.97 -12.80
C GLU A 170 5.02 -14.11 -13.85
N ALA A 171 5.08 -12.80 -13.62
CA ALA A 171 5.84 -11.84 -14.39
C ALA A 171 6.75 -11.00 -13.48
N ILE A 172 7.65 -10.25 -14.11
CA ILE A 172 8.57 -9.32 -13.47
C ILE A 172 8.37 -7.99 -14.16
N ALA A 173 7.97 -6.97 -13.40
CA ALA A 173 8.00 -5.60 -13.89
C ALA A 173 9.42 -5.07 -13.78
N VAL A 174 9.91 -4.46 -14.85
CA VAL A 174 11.25 -3.91 -14.96
C VAL A 174 11.14 -2.48 -15.43
N ALA A 175 11.82 -1.58 -14.73
CA ALA A 175 12.02 -0.23 -15.20
C ALA A 175 13.46 -0.04 -15.67
N SER A 176 13.59 0.40 -16.91
CA SER A 176 14.86 0.80 -17.51
C SER A 176 15.05 2.31 -17.40
N ARG A 177 15.99 2.89 -18.16
CA ARG A 177 16.12 4.35 -18.25
C ARG A 177 15.04 5.01 -19.12
N SER A 178 14.54 4.28 -20.12
CA SER A 178 13.61 4.82 -21.12
C SER A 178 12.18 4.31 -20.92
N GLU A 179 12.00 3.06 -20.49
CA GLU A 179 10.73 2.33 -20.58
C GLU A 179 10.49 1.38 -19.41
N TYR A 180 9.21 1.17 -19.11
CA TYR A 180 8.71 0.08 -18.29
C TYR A 180 8.40 -1.14 -19.15
N TRP A 181 8.82 -2.30 -18.65
CA TRP A 181 8.68 -3.59 -19.29
C TRP A 181 8.03 -4.59 -18.35
N LEU A 182 7.21 -5.48 -18.88
CA LEU A 182 6.67 -6.62 -18.17
C LEU A 182 7.19 -7.89 -18.83
N ILE A 183 7.90 -8.72 -18.03
CA ILE A 183 8.61 -9.89 -18.53
C ILE A 183 8.05 -11.12 -17.85
N LYS A 184 7.41 -12.00 -18.62
CA LYS A 184 6.91 -13.28 -18.10
C LYS A 184 8.05 -14.27 -17.90
N LEU A 185 7.83 -15.25 -17.03
CA LEU A 185 8.78 -16.34 -16.82
C LEU A 185 9.07 -17.18 -18.08
N THR A 186 8.16 -17.15 -19.07
CA THR A 186 8.35 -17.78 -20.39
C THR A 186 9.40 -17.07 -21.26
N GLY A 187 9.81 -15.85 -20.89
CA GLY A 187 10.66 -14.98 -21.69
C GLY A 187 9.90 -14.03 -22.61
N GLU A 188 8.57 -14.10 -22.66
CA GLU A 188 7.73 -13.11 -23.34
C GLU A 188 7.89 -11.74 -22.69
N GLN A 189 8.10 -10.70 -23.51
CA GLN A 189 8.32 -9.34 -23.06
C GLN A 189 7.27 -8.41 -23.66
N LYS A 190 6.61 -7.63 -22.81
CA LYS A 190 5.64 -6.61 -23.20
C LYS A 190 6.16 -5.25 -22.77
N GLU A 191 6.32 -4.34 -23.72
CA GLU A 191 6.57 -2.93 -23.45
C GLU A 191 5.28 -2.30 -22.89
N LEU A 192 5.40 -1.48 -21.85
CA LEU A 192 4.26 -0.82 -21.23
C LEU A 192 4.18 0.64 -21.68
N PHE A 193 5.06 1.49 -21.15
CA PHE A 193 5.15 2.90 -21.49
C PHE A 193 6.51 3.49 -21.05
N PRO A 194 6.90 4.68 -21.55
CA PRO A 194 8.16 5.31 -21.19
C PRO A 194 8.28 5.66 -19.69
N THR A 195 9.47 5.61 -19.10
CA THR A 195 9.75 5.97 -17.69
C THR A 195 9.68 7.48 -17.39
N GLY A 196 9.20 8.28 -18.35
CA GLY A 196 9.07 9.73 -18.24
C GLY A 196 10.42 10.44 -18.11
N LYS A 197 10.40 11.69 -17.64
CA LYS A 197 11.61 12.49 -17.38
C LYS A 197 12.28 12.16 -16.05
N SER A 198 11.74 11.17 -15.31
CA SER A 198 12.28 10.75 -14.03
C SER A 198 13.67 10.13 -14.19
N GLN A 199 14.60 10.50 -13.31
CA GLN A 199 15.87 9.77 -13.23
C GLN A 199 15.73 8.45 -12.46
N GLU A 200 14.75 8.35 -11.57
CA GLU A 200 14.48 7.18 -10.73
C GLU A 200 13.09 6.65 -11.05
N ALA A 201 13.05 5.43 -11.59
CA ALA A 201 11.80 4.76 -11.90
C ALA A 201 11.28 4.06 -10.63
N LEU A 202 9.98 4.13 -10.40
CA LEU A 202 9.35 3.64 -9.18
C LEU A 202 8.28 2.61 -9.55
N ILE A 203 8.40 1.42 -8.97
CA ILE A 203 7.43 0.34 -9.07
C ILE A 203 7.03 -0.04 -7.65
N ILE A 204 5.73 -0.12 -7.38
CA ILE A 204 5.18 -0.63 -6.12
C ILE A 204 4.30 -1.83 -6.43
N ARG A 205 4.41 -2.88 -5.62
CA ARG A 205 3.46 -4.00 -5.61
C ARG A 205 2.24 -3.64 -4.77
N LEU A 206 1.04 -3.84 -5.31
CA LEU A 206 -0.20 -3.70 -4.56
C LEU A 206 -0.49 -5.03 -3.84
N GLU A 207 -0.71 -4.98 -2.53
CA GLU A 207 -0.96 -6.18 -1.74
C GLU A 207 -2.42 -6.65 -1.87
N GLY A 208 -2.61 -7.96 -2.00
CA GLY A 208 -3.93 -8.63 -1.92
C GLY A 208 -4.69 -8.75 -3.23
N GLU A 209 -4.30 -8.05 -4.29
CA GLU A 209 -4.98 -8.09 -5.59
C GLU A 209 -4.03 -8.72 -6.61
N ASP A 210 -4.16 -10.02 -6.87
CA ASP A 210 -3.66 -10.81 -8.00
C ASP A 210 -2.37 -10.33 -8.72
N GLY A 211 -1.39 -9.78 -8.00
CA GLY A 211 -0.17 -9.24 -8.60
C GLY A 211 -0.26 -7.85 -9.24
N GLN A 212 -1.29 -7.05 -8.96
CA GLN A 212 -1.35 -5.67 -9.44
C GLN A 212 -0.17 -4.81 -8.97
N MET A 213 0.18 -3.79 -9.77
CA MET A 213 1.29 -2.89 -9.50
C MET A 213 0.94 -1.45 -9.79
N ALA A 214 1.63 -0.54 -9.09
CA ALA A 214 1.58 0.88 -9.31
C ALA A 214 2.93 1.37 -9.87
N LEU A 215 2.89 2.04 -11.02
CA LEU A 215 4.05 2.54 -11.75
C LEU A 215 4.04 4.06 -11.77
N ALA A 216 5.14 4.70 -11.37
CA ALA A 216 5.26 6.16 -11.48
C ALA A 216 5.58 6.60 -12.91
N HIS A 217 4.84 7.59 -13.41
CA HIS A 217 5.14 8.28 -14.65
C HIS A 217 5.02 9.80 -14.45
N ASN A 218 6.16 10.47 -14.27
CA ASN A 218 6.25 11.89 -13.94
C ASN A 218 5.46 12.24 -12.66
N LYS A 219 4.28 12.87 -12.80
CA LYS A 219 3.39 13.24 -11.70
C LYS A 219 2.19 12.30 -11.56
N ASP A 220 2.11 11.27 -12.39
CA ASP A 220 0.99 10.34 -12.40
C ASP A 220 1.46 8.97 -11.90
N THR A 221 0.56 8.20 -11.30
CA THR A 221 0.75 6.78 -10.99
C THR A 221 -0.28 5.98 -11.78
N ILE A 222 0.20 4.98 -12.50
CA ILE A 222 -0.60 4.10 -13.36
C ILE A 222 -0.67 2.73 -12.69
N PHE A 223 -1.86 2.17 -12.57
CA PHE A 223 -2.09 0.85 -12.01
C PHE A 223 -2.22 -0.18 -13.13
N ILE A 224 -1.50 -1.30 -13.01
CA ILE A 224 -1.50 -2.36 -14.01
C ILE A 224 -1.70 -3.74 -13.38
N ASP A 225 -2.29 -4.65 -14.15
CA ASP A 225 -2.39 -6.08 -13.83
C ASP A 225 -1.11 -6.85 -14.26
N PRO A 226 -0.98 -8.14 -13.91
CA PRO A 226 0.12 -9.00 -14.36
C PRO A 226 0.17 -9.28 -15.86
N GLU A 227 -0.84 -8.88 -16.61
CA GLU A 227 -0.89 -8.94 -18.06
C GLU A 227 -0.44 -7.62 -18.70
N GLY A 228 -0.23 -6.57 -17.90
CA GLY A 228 0.18 -5.23 -18.31
C GLY A 228 -0.95 -4.37 -18.87
N ASN A 229 -2.20 -4.63 -18.49
CA ASN A 229 -3.35 -3.79 -18.79
C ASN A 229 -3.63 -2.87 -17.60
N ALA A 230 -4.16 -1.68 -17.89
CA ALA A 230 -4.50 -0.73 -16.84
C ALA A 230 -5.70 -1.22 -16.04
N THR A 231 -5.58 -1.30 -14.70
CA THR A 231 -6.65 -1.76 -13.81
C THR A 231 -7.60 -0.65 -13.39
N CYS A 232 -7.12 0.61 -13.40
CA CYS A 232 -7.94 1.77 -13.10
C CYS A 232 -8.23 2.58 -14.37
N ASN A 233 -9.48 3.06 -14.48
CA ASN A 233 -9.90 3.95 -15.57
C ASN A 233 -9.17 5.31 -15.54
N THR A 234 -8.61 5.69 -14.39
CA THR A 234 -7.89 6.96 -14.19
C THR A 234 -6.53 6.74 -13.54
N THR A 235 -5.61 7.64 -13.85
CA THR A 235 -4.29 7.69 -13.22
C THR A 235 -4.33 8.54 -11.95
N LEU A 236 -3.61 8.11 -10.91
CA LEU A 236 -3.49 8.86 -9.66
C LEU A 236 -2.52 10.03 -9.86
N LYS A 237 -3.02 11.26 -9.74
CA LYS A 237 -2.25 12.49 -9.99
C LYS A 237 -1.68 13.10 -8.72
N TRP A 238 -0.39 13.42 -8.76
CA TRP A 238 0.38 14.08 -7.71
C TRP A 238 0.66 15.55 -8.09
N PRO A 239 0.81 16.46 -7.10
CA PRO A 239 1.12 17.86 -7.39
C PRO A 239 2.57 18.03 -7.90
N GLU A 240 3.46 17.20 -7.39
CA GLU A 240 4.88 17.13 -7.75
C GLU A 240 5.25 15.65 -8.02
N GLN A 241 6.41 15.44 -8.64
CA GLN A 241 6.89 14.09 -8.94
C GLN A 241 7.27 13.35 -7.65
N PRO A 242 6.73 12.14 -7.41
CA PRO A 242 7.14 11.31 -6.28
C PRO A 242 8.61 10.93 -6.34
N ILE A 243 9.30 11.05 -5.20
CA ILE A 243 10.67 10.58 -4.96
C ILE A 243 10.65 9.11 -4.57
N ALA A 244 9.71 8.73 -3.71
CA ALA A 244 9.48 7.35 -3.30
C ALA A 244 7.99 7.15 -3.07
N MET A 245 7.52 5.91 -3.24
CA MET A 245 6.13 5.56 -3.00
C MET A 245 5.98 4.22 -2.30
N ALA A 246 4.92 4.10 -1.50
CA ALA A 246 4.55 2.89 -0.79
C ALA A 246 3.04 2.68 -0.87
N TYR A 247 2.64 1.43 -0.80
CA TYR A 247 1.25 1.03 -0.70
C TYR A 247 0.97 0.47 0.69
N ASP A 248 -0.06 0.99 1.33
CA ASP A 248 -0.58 0.52 2.61
C ASP A 248 -2.11 0.57 2.53
N LYS A 249 -2.72 -0.56 2.11
CA LYS A 249 -4.12 -0.64 1.70
C LYS A 249 -5.06 0.06 2.70
N PRO A 250 -5.95 0.98 2.27
CA PRO A 250 -6.24 1.39 0.89
C PRO A 250 -5.43 2.61 0.39
N TYR A 251 -4.39 3.02 1.12
CA TYR A 251 -3.63 4.23 0.89
C TYR A 251 -2.39 4.02 0.03
N ILE A 252 -2.07 5.05 -0.75
CA ILE A 252 -0.78 5.22 -1.41
C ILE A 252 -0.09 6.43 -0.78
N ILE A 253 1.12 6.20 -0.33
CA ILE A 253 1.94 7.18 0.38
C ILE A 253 3.07 7.55 -0.56
N ALA A 254 3.21 8.83 -0.88
CA ALA A 254 4.29 9.34 -1.70
C ALA A 254 5.14 10.35 -0.92
N ILE A 255 6.45 10.21 -1.01
CA ILE A 255 7.38 11.27 -0.65
C ILE A 255 7.47 12.22 -1.84
N LEU A 256 7.08 13.47 -1.63
CA LEU A 256 7.26 14.57 -2.57
C LEU A 256 8.44 15.45 -2.13
N PRO A 257 8.97 16.33 -3.00
CA PRO A 257 10.10 17.19 -2.67
C PRO A 257 9.94 18.05 -1.41
N LYS A 258 8.70 18.42 -1.05
CA LYS A 258 8.42 19.32 0.10
C LYS A 258 7.74 18.63 1.28
N ASN A 259 7.08 17.52 1.06
CA ASN A 259 6.13 16.93 1.98
C ASN A 259 5.88 15.46 1.65
N ILE A 260 5.20 14.76 2.55
CA ILE A 260 4.68 13.42 2.33
C ILE A 260 3.19 13.57 2.11
N GLU A 261 2.67 12.97 1.04
CA GLU A 261 1.26 13.04 0.72
C GLU A 261 0.65 11.64 0.66
N ILE A 262 -0.50 11.51 1.32
CA ILE A 262 -1.26 10.26 1.42
C ILE A 262 -2.53 10.44 0.59
N ARG A 263 -2.70 9.55 -0.39
CA ARG A 263 -3.85 9.54 -1.30
C ARG A 263 -4.50 8.17 -1.35
N THR A 264 -5.73 8.13 -1.84
CA THR A 264 -6.42 6.90 -2.21
C THR A 264 -6.53 6.82 -3.73
N PRO A 265 -6.30 5.65 -4.36
CA PRO A 265 -6.44 5.50 -5.80
C PRO A 265 -7.91 5.50 -6.23
N ASP A 266 -8.78 4.94 -5.41
CA ASP A 266 -10.22 4.89 -5.62
C ASP A 266 -10.91 4.95 -4.25
N PRO A 267 -11.77 5.94 -3.96
CA PRO A 267 -11.97 7.15 -4.76
C PRO A 267 -10.67 7.97 -4.82
N GLN A 268 -10.42 8.64 -5.94
CA GLN A 268 -9.19 9.43 -6.11
C GLN A 268 -9.24 10.73 -5.29
N MET A 269 -8.57 10.77 -4.13
CA MET A 269 -8.51 11.97 -3.30
C MET A 269 -7.23 12.09 -2.46
N MET A 270 -6.94 13.32 -2.00
CA MET A 270 -5.93 13.58 -0.96
C MET A 270 -6.57 13.37 0.41
N VAL A 271 -5.97 12.49 1.20
CA VAL A 271 -6.44 12.15 2.56
C VAL A 271 -5.69 12.98 3.60
N GLN A 272 -4.37 13.08 3.43
CA GLN A 272 -3.52 13.74 4.41
C GLN A 272 -2.22 14.23 3.80
N ASN A 273 -1.71 15.31 4.36
CA ASN A 273 -0.40 15.87 4.05
C ASN A 273 0.43 15.98 5.33
N LEU A 274 1.67 15.49 5.30
CA LEU A 274 2.60 15.47 6.42
C LEU A 274 3.91 16.17 6.03
N THR A 275 4.42 17.04 6.87
CA THR A 275 5.68 17.75 6.63
C THR A 275 6.77 17.21 7.54
N VAL A 276 7.86 16.71 6.95
CA VAL A 276 9.07 16.31 7.65
C VAL A 276 10.30 16.87 6.96
N ASP A 277 11.45 16.89 7.65
CA ASP A 277 12.68 17.47 7.10
C ASP A 277 13.31 16.55 6.06
N LYS A 278 13.23 16.96 4.78
CA LYS A 278 13.93 16.32 3.63
C LYS A 278 13.80 14.78 3.61
N PRO A 279 12.58 14.23 3.60
CA PRO A 279 12.38 12.79 3.45
C PRO A 279 12.88 12.33 2.08
N THR A 280 13.59 11.21 2.03
CA THR A 280 14.13 10.65 0.77
C THR A 280 13.87 9.17 0.62
N LEU A 281 13.68 8.45 1.73
CA LEU A 281 13.57 7.00 1.76
C LEU A 281 12.22 6.59 2.36
N LEU A 282 11.61 5.56 1.78
CA LEU A 282 10.32 5.01 2.20
C LEU A 282 10.39 3.49 2.17
N ALA A 283 9.93 2.84 3.25
CA ALA A 283 9.80 1.39 3.28
C ALA A 283 8.57 0.97 4.08
N VAL A 284 8.00 -0.16 3.68
CA VAL A 284 6.87 -0.80 4.34
C VAL A 284 7.33 -2.15 4.87
N GLY A 285 7.06 -2.41 6.14
CA GLY A 285 7.22 -3.73 6.75
C GLY A 285 5.89 -4.29 7.18
N ARG A 286 5.63 -5.56 6.90
CA ARG A 286 4.38 -6.23 7.28
C ARG A 286 4.55 -7.06 8.54
N ASN A 287 3.77 -6.76 9.57
CA ASN A 287 3.78 -7.51 10.81
C ASN A 287 3.16 -8.91 10.66
N SER A 288 3.37 -9.78 11.64
CA SER A 288 2.86 -11.15 11.62
C SER A 288 1.33 -11.24 11.64
N LYS A 289 0.66 -10.20 12.19
CA LYS A 289 -0.79 -10.03 12.17
C LYS A 289 -1.31 -9.53 10.82
N GLY A 290 -0.41 -9.29 9.86
CA GLY A 290 -0.76 -8.89 8.50
C GLY A 290 -0.91 -7.38 8.28
N ARG A 291 -0.69 -6.53 9.29
CA ARG A 291 -0.72 -5.06 9.14
C ARG A 291 0.62 -4.51 8.68
N ASN A 292 0.55 -3.51 7.83
CA ASN A 292 1.71 -2.77 7.36
C ASN A 292 2.14 -1.70 8.37
N GLN A 293 3.44 -1.45 8.42
CA GLN A 293 4.04 -0.37 9.16
C GLN A 293 4.98 0.38 8.23
N VAL A 294 4.74 1.68 8.10
CA VAL A 294 5.40 2.50 7.10
C VAL A 294 6.46 3.37 7.78
N TYR A 295 7.68 3.32 7.25
CA TYR A 295 8.81 4.08 7.74
C TYR A 295 9.29 5.05 6.67
N VAL A 296 9.55 6.28 7.11
CA VAL A 296 10.09 7.35 6.30
C VAL A 296 11.44 7.75 6.89
N ALA A 297 12.45 7.92 6.06
CA ALA A 297 13.74 8.42 6.52
C ALA A 297 14.25 9.59 5.66
N SER A 298 14.90 10.53 6.33
CA SER A 298 15.76 11.54 5.74
C SER A 298 17.22 11.13 5.93
N THR A 299 18.16 12.03 5.63
CA THR A 299 19.59 11.76 5.88
C THR A 299 19.93 11.56 7.36
N SER A 300 19.11 12.09 8.27
CA SER A 300 19.45 12.22 9.70
C SER A 300 18.35 11.77 10.64
N TYR A 301 17.14 11.55 10.13
CA TYR A 301 15.96 11.21 10.91
C TYR A 301 15.26 10.00 10.33
N VAL A 302 14.64 9.24 11.22
CA VAL A 302 13.76 8.14 10.87
C VAL A 302 12.44 8.35 11.58
N TRP A 303 11.36 8.30 10.81
CA TRP A 303 9.99 8.39 11.27
C TRP A 303 9.24 7.10 10.98
N CYS A 304 8.31 6.78 11.86
CA CYS A 304 7.30 5.75 11.66
C CYS A 304 5.95 6.45 11.52
N LEU A 305 5.24 6.13 10.45
CA LEU A 305 3.85 6.51 10.27
C LEU A 305 3.00 5.45 10.98
N HIS A 306 2.31 5.84 12.05
CA HIS A 306 1.35 4.97 12.72
C HIS A 306 -0.03 5.23 12.16
N VAL A 307 -0.67 4.16 11.68
CA VAL A 307 -2.06 4.19 11.20
C VAL A 307 -2.99 4.51 12.36
N LEU A 308 -3.90 5.46 12.17
CA LEU A 308 -4.95 5.72 13.14
C LEU A 308 -5.95 4.56 13.17
N PRO A 309 -6.47 4.15 14.33
CA PRO A 309 -7.51 3.13 14.40
C PRO A 309 -8.74 3.49 13.55
N ILE A 310 -9.28 2.52 12.79
CA ILE A 310 -10.39 2.75 11.83
C ILE A 310 -11.63 3.32 12.52
N ASN A 311 -11.88 2.94 13.78
CA ASN A 311 -12.95 3.51 14.61
C ASN A 311 -12.80 5.01 14.90
N GLN A 312 -11.60 5.59 14.76
CA GLN A 312 -11.39 7.03 14.82
C GLN A 312 -11.46 7.69 13.44
N GLN A 313 -11.05 6.97 12.38
CA GLN A 313 -11.07 7.49 11.02
C GLN A 313 -12.48 7.59 10.44
N ILE A 314 -13.32 6.55 10.61
CA ILE A 314 -14.67 6.50 10.03
C ILE A 314 -15.52 7.71 10.46
N PRO A 315 -15.64 8.05 11.76
CA PRO A 315 -16.44 9.20 12.17
C PRO A 315 -15.97 10.53 11.57
N GLN A 316 -14.66 10.73 11.40
CA GLN A 316 -14.11 11.92 10.75
C GLN A 316 -14.52 11.99 9.28
N LEU A 317 -14.38 10.87 8.55
CA LEU A 317 -14.78 10.78 7.14
C LEU A 317 -16.29 11.00 6.95
N LEU A 318 -17.12 10.48 7.86
CA LEU A 318 -18.57 10.70 7.84
C LEU A 318 -18.91 12.18 8.08
N GLY A 319 -18.18 12.86 8.98
CA GLY A 319 -18.29 14.31 9.18
C GLY A 319 -17.92 15.11 7.93
N GLU A 320 -16.90 14.66 7.19
CA GLU A 320 -16.46 15.24 5.91
C GLU A 320 -17.29 14.77 4.70
N LYS A 321 -18.33 13.95 4.92
CA LYS A 321 -19.22 13.38 3.88
C LYS A 321 -18.49 12.51 2.85
N GLN A 322 -17.39 11.90 3.25
CA GLN A 322 -16.56 11.01 2.42
C GLN A 322 -16.98 9.54 2.59
N PHE A 323 -18.21 9.21 2.19
CA PHE A 323 -18.80 7.87 2.38
C PHE A 323 -18.05 6.77 1.63
N ALA A 324 -17.62 7.04 0.39
CA ALA A 324 -16.93 6.05 -0.44
C ALA A 324 -15.61 5.57 0.18
N LEU A 325 -14.83 6.48 0.77
CA LEU A 325 -13.60 6.11 1.48
C LEU A 325 -13.92 5.38 2.80
N ALA A 326 -14.96 5.82 3.52
CA ALA A 326 -15.38 5.15 4.76
C ALA A 326 -15.75 3.68 4.50
N LEU A 327 -16.48 3.38 3.42
CA LEU A 327 -16.81 2.00 3.03
C LEU A 327 -15.56 1.15 2.74
N LYS A 328 -14.58 1.70 2.01
CA LYS A 328 -13.31 1.01 1.75
C LYS A 328 -12.49 0.74 3.01
N LEU A 329 -12.57 1.63 4.01
CA LEU A 329 -11.93 1.36 5.30
C LEU A 329 -12.62 0.24 6.07
N VAL A 330 -13.94 0.08 5.94
CA VAL A 330 -14.64 -1.06 6.56
C VAL A 330 -14.21 -2.39 5.94
N GLU A 331 -13.92 -2.44 4.63
CA GLU A 331 -13.39 -3.65 3.98
C GLU A 331 -12.05 -4.10 4.58
N VAL A 332 -11.19 -3.12 4.93
CA VAL A 332 -9.86 -3.36 5.51
C VAL A 332 -9.92 -3.53 7.03
N TRP A 333 -11.08 -3.30 7.65
CA TRP A 333 -11.23 -3.38 9.09
C TRP A 333 -11.07 -4.81 9.60
N GLU A 334 -10.23 -5.04 10.60
CA GLU A 334 -9.98 -6.37 11.15
C GLU A 334 -11.00 -6.73 12.25
N GLU A 335 -12.29 -6.76 11.89
CA GLU A 335 -13.40 -7.20 12.77
C GLU A 335 -14.17 -8.35 12.12
N GLU A 336 -15.10 -8.93 12.88
CA GLU A 336 -16.02 -9.95 12.38
C GLU A 336 -16.87 -9.43 11.20
N GLU A 337 -17.17 -10.30 10.25
CA GLU A 337 -17.92 -9.94 9.04
C GLU A 337 -19.30 -9.35 9.36
N ASP A 338 -19.96 -9.81 10.42
CA ASP A 338 -21.24 -9.24 10.87
C ASP A 338 -21.09 -7.79 11.32
N ALA A 339 -20.02 -7.46 12.05
CA ALA A 339 -19.74 -6.10 12.49
C ALA A 339 -19.40 -5.18 11.31
N LYS A 340 -18.65 -5.68 10.31
CA LYS A 340 -18.38 -4.96 9.06
C LYS A 340 -19.67 -4.68 8.30
N LEU A 341 -20.54 -5.68 8.16
CA LEU A 341 -21.80 -5.54 7.42
C LEU A 341 -22.72 -4.53 8.10
N GLN A 342 -22.82 -4.56 9.43
CA GLN A 342 -23.58 -3.56 10.20
C GLN A 342 -23.03 -2.14 9.98
N MET A 343 -21.71 -1.98 10.02
CA MET A 343 -21.06 -0.68 9.77
C MET A 343 -21.25 -0.20 8.33
N GLN A 344 -21.12 -1.09 7.33
CA GLN A 344 -21.38 -0.78 5.92
C GLN A 344 -22.81 -0.27 5.73
N ARG A 345 -23.80 -1.01 6.26
CA ARG A 345 -25.21 -0.61 6.21
C ARG A 345 -25.45 0.75 6.85
N HIS A 346 -24.83 1.00 8.01
CA HIS A 346 -24.92 2.31 8.67
C HIS A 346 -24.37 3.44 7.80
N ILE A 347 -23.18 3.25 7.21
CA ILE A 347 -22.54 4.24 6.33
C ILE A 347 -23.39 4.49 5.07
N GLN A 348 -23.89 3.43 4.44
CA GLN A 348 -24.75 3.53 3.25
C GLN A 348 -26.07 4.22 3.56
N HIS A 349 -26.67 3.96 4.74
CA HIS A 349 -27.89 4.65 5.17
C HIS A 349 -27.65 6.16 5.37
N LEU A 350 -26.51 6.54 5.97
CA LEU A 350 -26.09 7.94 6.07
C LEU A 350 -25.89 8.56 4.69
N GLN A 351 -25.24 7.83 3.77
CA GLN A 351 -25.04 8.28 2.39
C GLN A 351 -26.35 8.50 1.65
N ALA A 352 -27.32 7.58 1.76
CA ALA A 352 -28.63 7.69 1.14
C ALA A 352 -29.39 8.92 1.67
N THR A 353 -29.39 9.12 3.00
CA THR A 353 -29.99 10.31 3.63
C THR A 353 -29.32 11.60 3.14
N TYR A 354 -27.99 11.61 3.04
CA TYR A 354 -27.23 12.76 2.54
C TYR A 354 -27.53 13.08 1.06
N LEU A 355 -27.59 12.06 0.20
CA LEU A 355 -27.93 12.22 -1.21
C LEU A 355 -29.33 12.79 -1.39
N PHE A 356 -30.30 12.34 -0.59
CA PHE A 356 -31.65 12.89 -0.56
C PHE A 356 -31.62 14.38 -0.19
N CYS A 357 -30.92 14.76 0.89
CA CYS A 357 -30.80 16.16 1.29
C CYS A 357 -30.11 17.03 0.22
N ASN A 358 -29.24 16.45 -0.59
CA ASN A 358 -28.54 17.10 -1.70
C ASN A 358 -29.30 17.07 -3.03
N ARG A 359 -30.57 16.67 -3.05
CA ARG A 359 -31.45 16.59 -4.24
C ARG A 359 -31.10 15.50 -5.24
N ASN A 360 -30.25 14.55 -4.87
CA ASN A 360 -30.00 13.38 -5.69
C ASN A 360 -30.96 12.25 -5.28
N TYR A 361 -32.25 12.44 -5.58
CA TYR A 361 -33.33 11.58 -5.08
C TYR A 361 -33.28 10.17 -5.68
N GLN A 362 -32.94 10.04 -6.97
CA GLN A 362 -32.90 8.73 -7.64
C GLN A 362 -31.85 7.80 -7.03
N GLU A 363 -30.61 8.27 -6.88
CA GLU A 363 -29.54 7.46 -6.28
C GLU A 363 -29.79 7.20 -4.79
N ALA A 364 -30.38 8.16 -4.07
CA ALA A 364 -30.78 7.95 -2.67
C ALA A 364 -31.81 6.82 -2.54
N MET A 365 -32.84 6.79 -3.40
CA MET A 365 -33.89 5.77 -3.37
C MET A 365 -33.35 4.37 -3.71
N LYS A 366 -32.44 4.27 -4.68
CA LYS A 366 -31.75 3.00 -4.99
C LYS A 366 -31.02 2.45 -3.77
N LEU A 367 -30.27 3.30 -3.07
CA LEU A 367 -29.57 2.89 -1.84
C LEU A 367 -30.55 2.48 -0.72
N PHE A 368 -31.65 3.21 -0.53
CA PHE A 368 -32.67 2.82 0.46
C PHE A 368 -33.30 1.47 0.14
N PHE A 369 -33.48 1.16 -1.15
CA PHE A 369 -33.98 -0.13 -1.63
C PHE A 369 -33.00 -1.25 -1.36
N GLU A 370 -31.74 -1.08 -1.76
CA GLU A 370 -30.65 -2.05 -1.52
C GLU A 370 -30.44 -2.35 -0.02
N LEU A 371 -30.70 -1.36 0.84
CA LEU A 371 -30.59 -1.47 2.29
C LEU A 371 -31.84 -2.06 2.97
N GLU A 372 -32.92 -2.32 2.22
CA GLU A 372 -34.22 -2.74 2.76
C GLU A 372 -34.71 -1.80 3.89
N THR A 373 -34.53 -0.48 3.68
CA THR A 373 -34.88 0.52 4.70
C THR A 373 -36.38 0.53 4.94
N GLU A 374 -36.80 0.66 6.21
CA GLU A 374 -38.22 0.67 6.57
C GLU A 374 -38.99 1.76 5.82
N LEU A 375 -40.07 1.36 5.13
CA LEU A 375 -40.88 2.23 4.29
C LEU A 375 -41.37 3.50 5.01
N PRO A 376 -41.84 3.45 6.28
CA PRO A 376 -42.24 4.66 7.01
C PRO A 376 -41.11 5.68 7.19
N SER A 377 -39.86 5.22 7.31
CA SER A 377 -38.68 6.09 7.43
C SER A 377 -38.36 6.79 6.11
N VAL A 378 -38.59 6.12 4.96
CA VAL A 378 -38.39 6.73 3.63
C VAL A 378 -39.52 7.73 3.32
N ILE A 379 -40.78 7.32 3.51
CA ILE A 379 -41.96 8.18 3.27
C ILE A 379 -41.93 9.40 4.19
N GLY A 380 -41.47 9.25 5.44
CA GLY A 380 -41.34 10.33 6.41
C GLY A 380 -40.37 11.45 6.02
N MET A 381 -39.53 11.25 5.00
CA MET A 381 -38.67 12.30 4.46
C MET A 381 -39.48 13.35 3.68
N TYR A 382 -40.63 12.99 3.13
CA TYR A 382 -41.48 13.83 2.27
C TYR A 382 -42.50 14.64 3.07
N PRO A 383 -42.63 15.96 2.86
CA PRO A 383 -43.62 16.76 3.59
C PRO A 383 -45.04 16.23 3.35
N ASP A 384 -45.89 16.31 4.38
CA ASP A 384 -47.31 15.99 4.34
C ASP A 384 -47.71 14.53 3.98
N MET A 385 -46.75 13.61 3.87
CA MET A 385 -47.01 12.19 3.54
C MET A 385 -47.30 11.29 4.74
N VAL A 386 -47.00 11.75 5.96
CA VAL A 386 -47.29 11.05 7.22
C VAL A 386 -47.75 12.07 8.26
N PRO A 387 -48.59 11.66 9.24
CA PRO A 387 -49.04 12.55 10.30
C PRO A 387 -47.84 13.20 11.02
N GLU A 388 -47.95 14.50 11.31
CA GLU A 388 -46.85 15.29 11.86
C GLU A 388 -46.34 14.72 13.20
N GLU A 389 -47.24 14.23 14.04
CA GLU A 389 -46.91 13.53 15.30
C GLU A 389 -46.04 12.29 15.10
N TYR A 390 -46.25 11.57 13.99
CA TYR A 390 -45.44 10.41 13.64
C TYR A 390 -44.12 10.83 13.01
N ARG A 391 -44.13 11.85 12.15
CA ARG A 391 -42.92 12.44 11.55
C ARG A 391 -41.94 12.93 12.62
N MET A 392 -42.43 13.55 13.70
CA MET A 392 -41.60 14.02 14.81
C MET A 392 -40.92 12.89 15.60
N ARG A 393 -41.45 11.66 15.54
CA ARG A 393 -40.84 10.49 16.17
C ARG A 393 -39.72 9.88 15.32
N LEU A 394 -39.72 10.11 14.01
CA LEU A 394 -38.68 9.66 13.09
C LEU A 394 -37.43 10.53 13.27
N GLN A 395 -36.32 9.90 13.66
CA GLN A 395 -35.04 10.57 13.80
C GLN A 395 -34.21 10.39 12.53
N TYR A 396 -33.81 11.50 11.93
CA TYR A 396 -32.95 11.50 10.76
C TYR A 396 -31.53 11.96 11.11
N PRO A 397 -30.49 11.34 10.52
CA PRO A 397 -29.10 11.73 10.74
C PRO A 397 -28.78 13.17 10.31
N TYR A 398 -29.54 13.69 9.34
CA TYR A 398 -29.39 15.04 8.80
C TYR A 398 -30.73 15.79 8.85
N PRO A 399 -30.71 17.12 8.99
CA PRO A 399 -31.93 17.90 8.90
C PRO A 399 -32.52 17.77 7.48
N LEU A 400 -33.80 17.42 7.41
CA LEU A 400 -34.50 17.26 6.15
C LEU A 400 -34.71 18.64 5.46
N PRO A 401 -34.52 18.73 4.14
CA PRO A 401 -34.78 19.97 3.41
C PRO A 401 -36.29 20.26 3.33
N SER A 402 -36.66 21.55 3.28
CA SER A 402 -38.02 21.98 2.99
C SER A 402 -38.32 21.84 1.49
N LEU A 403 -38.83 20.67 1.10
CA LEU A 403 -39.20 20.37 -0.29
C LEU A 403 -40.41 21.23 -0.71
N THR A 404 -40.20 22.13 -1.67
CA THR A 404 -41.25 23.02 -2.23
C THR A 404 -41.15 23.13 -3.74
N GLY A 405 -42.29 23.27 -4.42
CA GLY A 405 -42.37 23.45 -5.88
C GLY A 405 -41.74 22.29 -6.65
N THR A 406 -40.86 22.62 -7.60
CA THR A 406 -40.23 21.65 -8.52
C THR A 406 -39.42 20.57 -7.81
N GLN A 407 -38.81 20.87 -6.66
CA GLN A 407 -38.05 19.90 -5.87
C GLN A 407 -38.94 18.80 -5.29
N LEU A 408 -40.17 19.16 -4.92
CA LEU A 408 -41.14 18.21 -4.41
C LEU A 408 -41.60 17.27 -5.53
N GLU A 409 -41.85 17.79 -6.72
CA GLU A 409 -42.24 16.99 -7.89
C GLU A 409 -41.14 15.98 -8.27
N GLU A 410 -39.88 16.41 -8.37
CA GLU A 410 -38.74 15.53 -8.66
C GLU A 410 -38.55 14.46 -7.59
N ALA A 411 -38.64 14.84 -6.31
CA ALA A 411 -38.53 13.90 -5.20
C ALA A 411 -39.68 12.89 -5.23
N LEU A 412 -40.92 13.32 -5.50
CA LEU A 412 -42.09 12.46 -5.57
C LEU A 412 -42.00 11.49 -6.75
N GLN A 413 -41.48 11.92 -7.90
CA GLN A 413 -41.22 11.02 -9.02
C GLN A 413 -40.24 9.91 -8.63
N ALA A 414 -39.16 10.23 -7.92
CA ALA A 414 -38.23 9.23 -7.41
C ALA A 414 -38.90 8.27 -6.40
N LEU A 415 -39.79 8.78 -5.53
CA LEU A 415 -40.57 7.96 -4.60
C LEU A 415 -41.50 6.99 -5.33
N ILE A 416 -42.18 7.45 -6.39
CA ILE A 416 -43.06 6.60 -7.19
C ILE A 416 -42.28 5.43 -7.79
N HIS A 417 -41.09 5.68 -8.35
CA HIS A 417 -40.25 4.61 -8.90
C HIS A 417 -39.83 3.62 -7.81
N PHE A 418 -39.41 4.12 -6.65
CA PHE A 418 -39.09 3.29 -5.49
C PHE A 418 -40.26 2.40 -5.05
N LEU A 419 -41.46 2.97 -4.90
CA LEU A 419 -42.66 2.24 -4.48
C LEU A 419 -43.15 1.21 -5.51
N LEU A 420 -42.73 1.31 -6.77
CA LEU A 420 -43.05 0.34 -7.81
C LEU A 420 -42.07 -0.85 -7.83
N GLU A 421 -40.87 -0.68 -7.26
CA GLU A 421 -39.83 -1.71 -7.20
C GLU A 421 -39.85 -2.52 -5.88
N VAL A 422 -40.36 -1.93 -4.79
CA VAL A 422 -40.68 -2.60 -3.51
C VAL A 422 -41.94 -3.43 -3.62
#